data_AF-A0A4R5NS73-F1
#
_entry.id   AF-A0A4R5NS73-F1
#
_cell.length_a   1.000
_cell.length_b   1.000
_cell.length_c   1.000
_cell.angle_alpha   90.00
_cell.angle_beta   90.00
_cell.angle_gamma   90.00
#
_symmetry.space_group_name_H-M   'P 1'
#
loop_
_entity.id
_entity.type
_entity.pdbx_description
1 polymer ?
#
loop_
_entity_poly.entity_id
_entity_poly.type
_entity_poly.pdbx_seq_one_letter_code
_entity_poly.pdbx_strand_id
1 'polypeptide(L)'
;MNLAPTYKYLFRISIRSLMLVYLWLIGITLILPALFSLISGTIGDFSLANQLSSQQFSIVAGFFLFFYFSLNDNHFNFLIQNGIGRKTYWLGKLLVAGVTILIIEAINLVYLYAIYLPIAGTGNSSDTLQISYEGNPVASSMLSLLYGHYTGNELLDYVLTTIVVLFGLASITALGMAVGSIMSLFSRRMKLIIIIGTPIFLIVLAIYISNLNIHLFSTTWIYDFAKVIVGAGAHPVEEHFNPFAPMVSGTIFIAIMLFVSRYFNLKLKVRTD
;
A
#
# COMPACT_ATOMS: atom_id res chain seq x y z
N MET A 1 -15.58 -8.63 -27.77
CA MET A 1 -15.16 -8.41 -26.37
C MET A 1 -14.31 -7.15 -26.34
N ASN A 2 -14.83 -6.03 -25.82
CA ASN A 2 -14.19 -4.71 -25.97
C ASN A 2 -13.28 -4.38 -24.76
N LEU A 3 -12.21 -5.16 -24.57
CA LEU A 3 -11.30 -5.01 -23.43
C LEU A 3 -10.47 -3.71 -23.52
N ALA A 4 -9.94 -3.39 -24.70
CA ALA A 4 -9.11 -2.20 -24.92
C ALA A 4 -9.79 -0.86 -24.53
N PRO A 5 -11.03 -0.56 -24.96
CA PRO A 5 -11.69 0.69 -24.54
C PRO A 5 -12.03 0.68 -23.05
N THR A 6 -12.37 -0.47 -22.47
CA THR A 6 -12.62 -0.62 -21.03
C THR A 6 -11.37 -0.27 -20.22
N TYR A 7 -10.23 -0.85 -20.61
CA TYR A 7 -8.93 -0.56 -20.00
C TYR A 7 -8.58 0.93 -20.12
N LYS A 8 -8.66 1.50 -21.32
CA LYS A 8 -8.32 2.91 -21.56
C LYS A 8 -9.14 3.87 -20.71
N TYR A 9 -10.43 3.59 -20.56
CA TYR A 9 -11.33 4.38 -19.71
C TYR A 9 -10.93 4.29 -18.23
N LEU A 10 -10.81 3.08 -17.69
CA LEU A 10 -10.48 2.85 -16.28
C LEU A 10 -9.08 3.37 -15.92
N PHE A 11 -8.12 3.21 -16.83
CA PHE A 11 -6.74 3.67 -16.66
C PHE A 11 -6.64 5.20 -16.64
N ARG A 12 -7.34 5.90 -17.52
CA ARG A 12 -7.36 7.36 -17.54
C ARG A 12 -7.88 7.92 -16.21
N ILE A 13 -8.92 7.30 -15.65
CA ILE A 13 -9.49 7.75 -14.38
C ILE A 13 -8.58 7.40 -13.21
N SER A 14 -7.94 6.22 -13.22
CA SER A 14 -7.01 5.84 -12.15
C SER A 14 -5.82 6.76 -12.07
N ILE A 15 -5.20 7.09 -13.21
CA ILE A 15 -4.06 8.00 -13.27
C ILE A 15 -4.43 9.41 -12.85
N ARG A 16 -5.59 9.92 -13.29
CA ARG A 16 -6.06 11.24 -12.85
C ARG A 16 -6.26 11.29 -11.33
N SER A 17 -6.84 10.24 -10.76
CA SER A 17 -7.06 10.15 -9.32
C SER A 17 -5.75 10.03 -8.55
N LEU A 18 -4.81 9.23 -9.07
CA LEU A 18 -3.47 9.05 -8.50
C LEU A 18 -2.70 10.39 -8.47
N MET A 19 -2.68 11.13 -9.58
CA MET A 19 -2.02 12.44 -9.66
C MET A 19 -2.63 13.45 -8.68
N LEU A 20 -3.97 13.43 -8.52
CA LEU A 20 -4.64 14.30 -7.57
C LEU A 20 -4.27 13.94 -6.12
N VAL A 21 -4.15 12.65 -5.79
CA VAL A 21 -3.70 12.23 -4.46
C VAL A 21 -2.25 12.65 -4.20
N TYR A 22 -1.34 12.49 -5.17
CA TYR A 22 0.03 12.98 -5.01
C TYR A 22 0.11 14.51 -4.87
N LEU A 23 -0.76 15.26 -5.56
CA LEU A 23 -0.85 16.71 -5.40
C LEU A 23 -1.31 17.08 -3.98
N TRP A 24 -2.33 16.40 -3.46
CA TRP A 24 -2.76 16.56 -2.07
C TRP A 24 -1.66 16.18 -1.08
N LEU A 25 -0.92 15.11 -1.37
CA LEU A 25 0.19 14.68 -0.53
C LEU A 25 1.25 15.77 -0.42
N ILE A 26 1.72 16.32 -1.55
CA ILE A 26 2.65 17.46 -1.58
C ILE A 26 2.08 18.65 -0.80
N GLY A 27 0.78 18.94 -0.98
CA GLY A 27 0.10 20.00 -0.23
C GLY A 27 0.15 19.79 1.29
N ILE A 28 -0.13 18.57 1.75
CA ILE A 28 -0.19 18.25 3.19
C ILE A 28 1.21 18.13 3.80
N THR A 29 2.19 17.61 3.07
CA THR A 29 3.53 17.33 3.62
C THR A 29 4.51 18.47 3.44
N LEU A 30 4.33 19.33 2.44
CA LEU A 30 5.24 20.46 2.18
C LEU A 30 4.57 21.80 2.47
N ILE A 31 3.37 22.03 1.90
CA ILE A 31 2.73 23.35 1.99
C ILE A 31 2.16 23.58 3.38
N LEU A 32 1.46 22.61 3.96
CA LEU A 32 0.83 22.75 5.27
C LEU A 32 1.85 23.04 6.39
N PRO A 33 2.97 22.30 6.53
CA PRO A 33 3.94 22.59 7.59
C PRO A 33 4.67 23.91 7.36
N ALA A 34 4.90 24.32 6.11
CA ALA A 34 5.45 25.63 5.78
C ALA A 34 4.50 26.78 6.15
N LEU A 35 3.18 26.60 5.94
CA LEU A 35 2.19 27.57 6.39
C LEU A 35 2.13 27.64 7.92
N PHE A 36 2.17 26.49 8.61
CA PHE A 36 2.21 26.47 10.06
C PHE A 36 3.46 27.14 10.63
N SER A 37 4.64 26.86 10.08
CA SER A 37 5.89 27.49 10.53
C SER A 37 5.91 28.99 10.29
N LEU A 38 5.26 29.46 9.22
CA LEU A 38 5.08 30.88 8.94
C LEU A 38 4.13 31.54 9.94
N ILE A 39 3.01 30.90 10.28
CA ILE A 39 2.03 31.42 11.23
C ILE A 39 2.56 31.40 12.67
N SER A 40 3.32 30.36 13.05
CA SER A 40 3.92 30.23 14.38
C SER A 40 5.17 31.09 14.59
N GLY A 41 5.71 31.70 13.52
CA GLY A 41 6.96 32.47 13.57
C GLY A 41 8.23 31.63 13.69
N THR A 42 8.13 30.31 13.51
CA THR A 42 9.25 29.35 13.61
C THR A 42 9.80 28.96 12.24
N ILE A 43 9.84 29.89 11.28
CA ILE A 43 10.23 29.59 9.90
C ILE A 43 11.71 29.16 9.78
N GLY A 44 12.55 29.56 10.73
CA GLY A 44 13.94 29.12 10.83
C GLY A 44 14.11 27.62 11.13
N ASP A 45 13.10 27.00 11.74
CA ASP A 45 13.10 25.56 12.07
C ASP A 45 12.50 24.71 10.93
N PHE A 46 11.95 25.35 9.90
CA PHE A 46 11.41 24.65 8.74
C PHE A 46 12.55 24.20 7.82
N SER A 47 12.80 22.89 7.81
CA SER A 47 13.71 22.26 6.84
C SER A 47 12.92 21.49 5.79
N LEU A 48 13.02 21.93 4.54
CA LEU A 48 12.45 21.23 3.39
C LEU A 48 13.07 19.83 3.22
N ALA A 49 14.35 19.69 3.56
CA ALA A 49 15.04 18.40 3.59
C ALA A 49 14.39 17.43 4.59
N ASN A 50 14.00 17.91 5.78
CA ASN A 50 13.36 17.08 6.80
C ASN A 50 11.93 16.65 6.41
N GLN A 51 11.22 17.49 5.66
CA GLN A 51 9.88 17.12 5.16
C GLN A 51 9.96 16.08 4.05
N LEU A 52 10.94 16.21 3.14
CA LEU A 52 11.19 15.26 2.05
C LEU A 52 11.89 13.96 2.50
N SER A 53 12.55 13.93 3.65
CA SER A 53 13.12 12.69 4.18
C SER A 53 12.07 11.76 4.82
N SER A 54 10.80 12.15 4.87
CA SER A 54 9.74 11.34 5.46
C SER A 54 9.21 10.26 4.48
N GLN A 55 9.10 9.00 4.93
CA GLN A 55 8.61 7.85 4.13
C GLN A 55 7.08 7.86 3.84
N GLN A 56 6.45 9.04 3.90
CA GLN A 56 5.00 9.19 3.89
C GLN A 56 4.38 8.83 2.52
N PHE A 57 5.17 8.91 1.44
CA PHE A 57 4.75 8.61 0.07
C PHE A 57 4.31 7.16 -0.14
N SER A 58 5.07 6.19 0.39
CA SER A 58 4.80 4.76 0.23
C SER A 58 3.50 4.34 0.93
N ILE A 59 3.24 4.88 2.12
CA ILE A 59 2.03 4.58 2.91
C ILE A 59 0.78 5.10 2.20
N VAL A 60 0.84 6.34 1.71
CA VAL A 60 -0.28 6.99 1.01
C VAL A 60 -0.60 6.29 -0.31
N ALA A 61 0.41 5.80 -1.02
CA ALA A 61 0.22 4.99 -2.22
C ALA A 61 -0.52 3.67 -1.93
N GLY A 62 -0.18 2.99 -0.83
CA GLY A 62 -0.91 1.80 -0.37
C GLY A 62 -2.38 2.08 -0.08
N PHE A 63 -2.68 3.17 0.64
CA PHE A 63 -4.06 3.59 0.89
C PHE A 63 -4.81 3.95 -0.39
N PHE A 64 -4.19 4.68 -1.30
CA PHE A 64 -4.78 4.99 -2.59
C PHE A 64 -5.18 3.72 -3.34
N LEU A 65 -4.27 2.74 -3.46
CA LEU A 65 -4.54 1.47 -4.12
C LEU A 65 -5.71 0.74 -3.46
N PHE A 66 -5.72 0.65 -2.13
CA PHE A 66 -6.81 0.01 -1.40
C PHE A 66 -8.16 0.67 -1.69
N PHE A 67 -8.27 1.98 -1.45
CA PHE A 67 -9.54 2.69 -1.55
C PHE A 67 -10.01 2.80 -3.00
N TYR A 68 -9.14 3.20 -3.93
CA TYR A 68 -9.51 3.36 -5.33
C TYR A 68 -10.02 2.04 -5.92
N PHE A 69 -9.33 0.92 -5.66
CA PHE A 69 -9.75 -0.37 -6.18
C PHE A 69 -10.87 -1.04 -5.36
N SER A 70 -11.21 -0.51 -4.18
CA SER A 70 -12.43 -0.89 -3.45
C SER A 70 -13.70 -0.26 -4.04
N LEU A 71 -13.59 0.92 -4.66
CA LEU A 71 -14.75 1.57 -5.28
C LEU A 71 -15.13 0.86 -6.59
N ASN A 72 -16.38 0.34 -6.67
CA ASN A 72 -16.90 -0.37 -7.84
C ASN A 72 -18.11 0.32 -8.49
N ASP A 73 -18.97 0.96 -7.71
CA ASP A 73 -20.37 1.16 -8.12
C ASP A 73 -20.54 2.05 -9.36
N ASN A 74 -19.88 3.21 -9.41
CA ASN A 74 -20.08 4.20 -10.49
C ASN A 74 -19.50 3.72 -11.84
N HIS A 75 -18.28 3.19 -11.83
CA HIS A 75 -17.61 2.75 -13.06
C HIS A 75 -18.22 1.46 -13.59
N PHE A 76 -18.62 0.55 -12.69
CA PHE A 76 -19.30 -0.68 -13.05
C PHE A 76 -20.63 -0.40 -13.75
N ASN A 77 -21.48 0.45 -13.16
CA ASN A 77 -22.78 0.80 -13.73
C ASN A 77 -22.63 1.41 -15.12
N PHE A 78 -21.74 2.39 -15.29
CA PHE A 78 -21.50 3.03 -16.58
C PHE A 78 -21.07 2.02 -17.66
N LEU A 79 -20.10 1.16 -17.37
CA LEU A 79 -19.56 0.23 -18.37
C LEU A 79 -20.56 -0.88 -18.73
N ILE A 80 -21.32 -1.38 -17.76
CA ILE A 80 -22.34 -2.41 -18.00
C ILE A 80 -23.51 -1.84 -18.83
N GLN A 81 -23.94 -0.60 -18.56
CA GLN A 81 -24.95 0.09 -19.36
C GLN A 81 -24.51 0.29 -20.82
N ASN A 82 -23.21 0.49 -21.05
CA ASN A 82 -22.60 0.57 -22.38
C ASN A 82 -22.31 -0.81 -23.01
N GLY A 83 -22.88 -1.90 -22.49
CA GLY A 83 -22.80 -3.24 -23.08
C GLY A 83 -21.49 -4.01 -22.79
N ILE A 84 -20.65 -3.55 -21.86
CA ILE A 84 -19.44 -4.29 -21.46
C ILE A 84 -19.82 -5.38 -20.46
N GLY A 85 -19.43 -6.62 -20.73
CA GLY A 85 -19.71 -7.74 -19.82
C GLY A 85 -18.93 -7.67 -18.50
N ARG A 86 -19.49 -8.23 -17.42
CA ARG A 86 -18.88 -8.28 -16.07
C ARG A 86 -17.48 -8.90 -16.05
N LYS A 87 -17.28 -9.98 -16.80
CA LYS A 87 -15.96 -10.64 -16.95
C LYS A 87 -14.92 -9.68 -17.53
N THR A 88 -15.31 -8.88 -18.53
CA THR A 88 -14.45 -7.90 -19.19
C THR A 88 -14.15 -6.71 -18.28
N TYR A 89 -15.14 -6.25 -17.50
CA TYR A 89 -14.93 -5.23 -16.48
C TYR A 89 -13.89 -5.67 -15.44
N TRP A 90 -14.07 -6.85 -14.84
CA TRP A 90 -13.15 -7.35 -13.82
C TRP A 90 -11.72 -7.52 -14.36
N LEU A 91 -11.57 -8.09 -15.56
CA LEU A 91 -10.26 -8.23 -16.21
C LEU A 91 -9.63 -6.87 -16.51
N GLY A 92 -10.42 -5.91 -17.02
CA GLY A 92 -9.94 -4.55 -17.25
C GLY A 92 -9.48 -3.88 -15.96
N LYS A 93 -10.24 -4.03 -14.86
CA LYS A 93 -9.88 -3.50 -13.54
C LYS A 93 -8.61 -4.14 -13.00
N LEU A 94 -8.43 -5.46 -13.16
CA LEU A 94 -7.22 -6.18 -12.76
C LEU A 94 -5.99 -5.69 -13.53
N LEU A 95 -6.10 -5.51 -14.85
CA LEU A 95 -5.00 -4.99 -15.66
C LEU A 95 -4.62 -3.56 -15.28
N VAL A 96 -5.63 -2.70 -15.04
CA VAL A 96 -5.38 -1.33 -14.56
C VAL A 96 -4.75 -1.36 -13.18
N ALA A 97 -5.14 -2.26 -12.28
CA ALA A 97 -4.50 -2.44 -10.98
C ALA A 97 -3.01 -2.79 -11.13
N GLY A 98 -2.68 -3.80 -11.94
CA GLY A 98 -1.30 -4.20 -12.18
C GLY A 98 -0.43 -3.05 -12.72
N VAL A 99 -0.91 -2.34 -13.74
CA VAL A 99 -0.17 -1.20 -14.31
C VAL A 99 -0.06 -0.05 -13.31
N THR A 100 -1.10 0.23 -12.52
CA THR A 100 -1.07 1.30 -11.50
C THR A 100 -0.05 0.99 -10.40
N ILE A 101 0.06 -0.27 -9.96
CA ILE A 101 1.08 -0.71 -9.01
C ILE A 101 2.49 -0.44 -9.57
N LEU A 102 2.74 -0.82 -10.82
CA LEU A 102 4.04 -0.58 -11.46
C LEU A 102 4.38 0.91 -11.58
N ILE A 103 3.40 1.75 -11.90
CA ILE A 103 3.59 3.20 -11.98
C ILE A 103 3.90 3.78 -10.60
N ILE A 104 3.19 3.37 -9.56
CA ILE A 104 3.45 3.78 -8.18
C ILE A 104 4.87 3.39 -7.78
N GLU A 105 5.28 2.16 -8.06
CA GLU A 105 6.62 1.72 -7.70
C GLU A 105 7.69 2.47 -8.49
N ALA A 106 7.48 2.75 -9.77
CA ALA A 106 8.36 3.61 -10.54
C ALA A 106 8.49 5.01 -9.93
N ILE A 107 7.38 5.61 -9.46
CA ILE A 107 7.40 6.90 -8.75
C ILE A 107 8.20 6.78 -7.45
N ASN A 108 8.01 5.71 -6.67
CA ASN A 108 8.74 5.48 -5.42
C ASN A 108 10.25 5.35 -5.65
N LEU A 109 10.66 4.66 -6.71
CA LEU A 109 12.06 4.52 -7.09
C LEU A 109 12.65 5.86 -7.53
N VAL A 110 11.94 6.61 -8.39
CA VAL A 110 12.37 7.96 -8.80
C VAL A 110 12.50 8.87 -7.58
N TYR A 111 11.54 8.83 -6.65
CA TYR A 111 11.58 9.61 -5.42
C TYR A 111 12.81 9.23 -4.56
N LEU A 112 13.06 7.94 -4.39
CA LEU A 112 14.20 7.45 -3.61
C LEU A 112 15.53 7.97 -4.18
N TYR A 113 15.77 7.76 -5.48
CA TYR A 113 17.07 8.07 -6.08
C TYR A 113 17.27 9.54 -6.42
N ALA A 114 16.23 10.23 -6.88
CA ALA A 114 16.36 11.61 -7.31
C ALA A 114 16.22 12.62 -6.16
N ILE A 115 15.53 12.26 -5.06
CA ILE A 115 15.20 13.19 -3.99
C ILE A 115 15.75 12.71 -2.65
N TYR A 116 15.36 11.52 -2.19
CA TYR A 116 15.68 11.06 -0.84
C TYR A 116 17.18 10.84 -0.62
N LEU A 117 17.85 10.04 -1.47
CA LEU A 117 19.26 9.70 -1.31
C LEU A 117 20.21 10.91 -1.36
N PRO A 118 20.07 11.86 -2.32
CA PRO A 118 20.88 13.07 -2.32
C PRO A 118 20.74 13.90 -1.04
N ILE A 119 19.51 13.98 -0.49
CA ILE A 119 19.24 14.77 0.71
C ILE A 119 19.78 14.06 1.97
N ALA A 120 19.55 12.74 2.07
CA ALA A 120 20.01 11.93 3.20
C ALA A 120 21.54 11.83 3.24
N GLY A 121 22.22 11.72 2.10
CA GLY A 121 23.68 11.65 2.00
C GLY A 121 24.43 12.96 2.31
N THR A 122 23.72 14.09 2.41
CA THR A 122 24.33 15.42 2.63
C THR A 122 24.20 15.90 4.10
N GLY A 123 23.46 15.18 4.95
CA GLY A 123 23.15 15.62 6.31
C GLY A 123 24.03 15.00 7.39
N ASN A 124 24.86 15.83 8.05
CA ASN A 124 25.37 15.56 9.41
C ASN A 124 24.23 15.68 10.43
N SER A 125 23.20 14.84 10.31
CA SER A 125 21.97 14.94 11.11
C SER A 125 21.96 13.79 12.12
N SER A 126 22.40 14.08 13.33
CA SER A 126 22.42 13.17 14.49
C SER A 126 21.04 12.89 15.10
N ASP A 127 19.94 13.39 14.52
CA ASP A 127 18.60 13.37 15.14
C ASP A 127 17.47 12.77 14.29
N THR A 128 17.77 12.32 13.08
CA THR A 128 16.90 11.35 12.38
C THR A 128 17.43 9.98 12.71
N LEU A 129 16.74 9.22 13.58
CA LEU A 129 16.94 7.78 13.84
C LEU A 129 18.14 7.23 13.05
N GLN A 130 19.34 7.44 13.60
CA GLN A 130 20.57 6.87 13.03
C GLN A 130 20.48 5.37 13.30
N ILE A 131 19.69 4.68 12.48
CA ILE A 131 19.89 3.27 12.24
C ILE A 131 21.24 3.25 11.53
N SER A 132 22.29 2.89 12.27
CA SER A 132 23.63 2.74 11.74
C SER A 132 23.57 2.09 10.37
N TYR A 133 23.94 2.85 9.34
CA TYR A 133 24.10 2.38 7.99
C TYR A 133 25.38 1.53 7.91
N GLU A 134 25.44 0.41 8.63
CA GLU A 134 26.15 -0.79 8.14
C GLU A 134 25.26 -1.60 7.19
N GLY A 135 24.14 -0.99 6.78
CA GLY A 135 23.18 -1.55 5.86
C GLY A 135 22.95 -0.73 4.59
N ASN A 136 22.59 -1.42 3.50
CA ASN A 136 22.41 -0.91 2.15
C ASN A 136 21.44 0.28 2.17
N PRO A 137 21.87 1.51 1.82
CA PRO A 137 21.05 2.72 1.96
C PRO A 137 19.83 2.78 1.02
N VAL A 138 19.59 1.73 0.22
CA VAL A 138 18.86 1.80 -1.04
C VAL A 138 17.42 1.27 -0.97
N ALA A 139 16.70 1.36 0.15
CA ALA A 139 15.24 1.22 0.00
C ALA A 139 14.39 2.10 0.92
N SER A 140 13.56 2.89 0.24
CA SER A 140 12.60 3.93 0.66
C SER A 140 11.39 3.42 1.44
N SER A 141 11.46 2.24 2.04
CA SER A 141 10.33 1.66 2.77
C SER A 141 10.81 0.90 4.00
N MET A 142 10.00 0.88 5.05
CA MET A 142 10.23 0.08 6.28
C MET A 142 10.54 -1.41 6.00
N LEU A 143 10.22 -1.92 4.79
CA LEU A 143 10.54 -3.26 4.32
C LEU A 143 12.03 -3.45 3.96
N SER A 144 12.75 -2.39 3.62
CA SER A 144 14.20 -2.45 3.36
C SER A 144 15.01 -2.84 4.58
N LEU A 145 14.60 -2.31 5.74
CA LEU A 145 15.16 -2.65 7.03
C LEU A 145 14.98 -4.14 7.38
N LEU A 146 13.95 -4.77 6.81
CA LEU A 146 13.64 -6.17 7.07
C LEU A 146 14.32 -7.13 6.09
N TYR A 147 14.46 -6.73 4.82
CA TYR A 147 14.85 -7.64 3.72
C TYR A 147 16.13 -7.23 2.95
N GLY A 148 16.71 -6.05 3.23
CA GLY A 148 17.78 -5.44 2.44
C GLY A 148 19.17 -6.06 2.57
N HIS A 149 19.30 -7.19 3.28
CA HIS A 149 20.58 -7.81 3.65
C HIS A 149 20.60 -9.33 3.55
N TYR A 150 19.62 -9.93 2.88
CA TYR A 150 19.44 -11.37 2.88
C TYR A 150 20.54 -12.14 2.12
N THR A 151 21.06 -11.59 1.02
CA THR A 151 21.98 -12.30 0.12
C THR A 151 23.44 -11.87 0.27
N GLY A 152 23.70 -10.75 0.96
CA GLY A 152 25.04 -10.14 1.05
C GLY A 152 25.53 -9.50 -0.25
N ASN A 153 24.67 -9.43 -1.28
CA ASN A 153 24.95 -8.76 -2.55
C ASN A 153 23.95 -7.61 -2.72
N GLU A 154 24.48 -6.38 -2.73
CA GLU A 154 23.68 -5.15 -2.76
C GLU A 154 22.66 -5.10 -3.91
N LEU A 155 23.03 -5.58 -5.11
CA LEU A 155 22.14 -5.59 -6.27
C LEU A 155 21.02 -6.62 -6.12
N LEU A 156 21.33 -7.81 -5.58
CA LEU A 156 20.33 -8.85 -5.38
C LEU A 156 19.36 -8.48 -4.27
N ASP A 157 19.85 -7.92 -3.17
CA ASP A 157 19.03 -7.47 -2.06
C ASP A 157 18.08 -6.33 -2.46
N TYR A 158 18.55 -5.44 -3.33
CA TYR A 158 17.72 -4.39 -3.93
C TYR A 158 16.57 -4.97 -4.79
N VAL A 159 16.90 -5.91 -5.69
CA VAL A 159 15.91 -6.56 -6.56
C VAL A 159 14.89 -7.32 -5.71
N LEU A 160 15.33 -8.06 -4.70
CA LEU A 160 14.45 -8.82 -3.81
C LEU A 160 13.54 -7.90 -3.00
N THR A 161 14.07 -6.82 -2.42
CA THR A 161 13.28 -5.84 -1.67
C THR A 161 12.22 -5.19 -2.55
N THR A 162 12.59 -4.81 -3.78
CA THR A 162 11.64 -4.23 -4.76
C THR A 162 10.51 -5.21 -5.10
N ILE A 163 10.84 -6.50 -5.28
CA ILE A 163 9.83 -7.52 -5.53
C ILE A 163 8.90 -7.69 -4.32
N VAL A 164 9.44 -7.69 -3.09
CA VAL A 164 8.62 -7.75 -1.87
C VAL A 164 7.66 -6.57 -1.77
N VAL A 165 8.12 -5.35 -2.10
CA VAL A 165 7.26 -4.16 -2.13
C VAL A 165 6.13 -4.32 -3.16
N LEU A 166 6.43 -4.82 -4.36
CA LEU A 166 5.41 -5.11 -5.37
C LEU A 166 4.37 -6.13 -4.86
N PHE A 167 4.79 -7.19 -4.17
CA PHE A 167 3.89 -8.15 -3.54
C PHE A 167 3.04 -7.51 -2.43
N GLY A 168 3.61 -6.61 -1.63
CA GLY A 168 2.88 -5.83 -0.63
C GLY A 168 1.79 -4.95 -1.25
N LEU A 169 2.14 -4.15 -2.26
CA LEU A 169 1.20 -3.29 -3.00
C LEU A 169 0.12 -4.11 -3.70
N ALA A 170 0.49 -5.24 -4.32
CA ALA A 170 -0.46 -6.15 -4.95
C ALA A 170 -1.41 -6.79 -3.94
N SER A 171 -0.93 -7.16 -2.75
CA SER A 171 -1.75 -7.72 -1.67
C SER A 171 -2.79 -6.71 -1.18
N ILE A 172 -2.37 -5.47 -0.93
CA ILE A 172 -3.27 -4.37 -0.51
C ILE A 172 -4.30 -4.07 -1.61
N THR A 173 -3.88 -4.05 -2.87
CA THR A 173 -4.78 -3.81 -4.01
C THR A 173 -5.78 -4.93 -4.18
N ALA A 174 -5.35 -6.20 -4.08
CA ALA A 174 -6.21 -7.36 -4.18
C ALA A 174 -7.24 -7.39 -3.04
N LEU A 175 -6.81 -7.06 -1.82
CA LEU A 175 -7.71 -6.88 -0.68
C LEU A 175 -8.73 -5.78 -0.95
N GLY A 176 -8.30 -4.61 -1.46
CA GLY A 176 -9.20 -3.53 -1.86
C GLY A 176 -10.23 -3.99 -2.88
N MET A 177 -9.80 -4.68 -3.94
CA MET A 177 -10.69 -5.25 -4.96
C MET A 177 -11.69 -6.28 -4.39
N ALA A 178 -11.27 -7.10 -3.42
CA ALA A 178 -12.12 -8.09 -2.76
C ALA A 178 -13.16 -7.40 -1.87
N VAL A 179 -12.70 -6.54 -0.95
CA VAL A 179 -13.56 -5.73 -0.06
C VAL A 179 -14.56 -4.93 -0.88
N GLY A 180 -14.12 -4.26 -1.93
CA GLY A 180 -14.97 -3.49 -2.82
C GLY A 180 -16.06 -4.31 -3.49
N SER A 181 -15.72 -5.52 -3.94
CA SER A 181 -16.70 -6.42 -4.58
C SER A 181 -17.75 -6.94 -3.60
N ILE A 182 -17.35 -7.21 -2.36
CA ILE A 182 -18.25 -7.62 -1.27
C ILE A 182 -19.13 -6.44 -0.86
N MET A 183 -18.53 -5.26 -0.65
CA MET A 183 -19.22 -4.04 -0.26
C MET A 183 -20.29 -3.64 -1.26
N SER A 184 -20.02 -3.79 -2.56
CA SER A 184 -21.00 -3.46 -3.60
C SER A 184 -22.30 -4.30 -3.55
N LEU A 185 -22.32 -5.45 -2.84
CA LEU A 185 -23.53 -6.25 -2.64
C LEU A 185 -24.45 -5.67 -1.56
N PHE A 186 -23.89 -4.96 -0.58
CA PHE A 186 -24.65 -4.40 0.52
C PHE A 186 -25.42 -3.13 0.13
N SER A 187 -26.53 -2.86 0.81
CA SER A 187 -27.33 -1.64 0.60
C SER A 187 -26.56 -0.40 1.08
N ARG A 188 -26.94 0.80 0.61
CA ARG A 188 -26.27 2.07 0.97
C ARG A 188 -26.20 2.28 2.48
N ARG A 189 -27.27 1.92 3.21
CA ARG A 189 -27.32 2.01 4.68
C ARG A 189 -26.32 1.07 5.35
N MET A 190 -26.22 -0.17 4.86
CA MET A 190 -25.31 -1.15 5.42
C MET A 190 -23.84 -0.85 5.10
N LYS A 191 -23.55 -0.31 3.91
CA LYS A 191 -22.23 0.24 3.57
C LYS A 191 -21.81 1.31 4.58
N LEU A 192 -22.72 2.22 4.93
CA LEU A 192 -22.46 3.31 5.87
C LEU A 192 -22.18 2.77 7.29
N ILE A 193 -22.98 1.80 7.75
CA ILE A 193 -22.76 1.13 9.04
C ILE A 193 -21.39 0.43 9.07
N ILE A 194 -21.00 -0.25 8.00
CA ILE A 194 -19.70 -0.95 7.94
C ILE A 194 -18.56 0.07 7.92
N ILE A 195 -18.66 1.14 7.11
CA ILE A 195 -17.62 2.17 7.01
C ILE A 195 -17.40 2.90 8.33
N ILE A 196 -18.45 3.16 9.12
CA ILE A 196 -18.34 3.78 10.45
C ILE A 196 -17.96 2.74 11.52
N GLY A 197 -18.50 1.52 11.43
CA GLY A 197 -18.28 0.47 12.42
C GLY A 197 -16.86 -0.09 12.38
N THR A 198 -16.26 -0.22 11.20
CA THR A 198 -14.88 -0.73 11.03
C THR A 198 -13.84 0.07 11.81
N PRO A 199 -13.73 1.41 11.71
CA PRO A 199 -12.73 2.16 12.48
C PRO A 199 -12.96 2.06 13.99
N ILE A 200 -14.23 2.07 14.46
CA ILE A 200 -14.54 1.89 15.88
C ILE A 200 -14.07 0.51 16.35
N PHE A 201 -14.38 -0.54 15.60
CA PHE A 201 -13.94 -1.90 15.90
C PHE A 201 -12.42 -2.01 15.91
N LEU A 202 -11.72 -1.40 14.94
CA LEU A 202 -10.25 -1.39 14.87
C LEU A 202 -9.62 -0.67 16.07
N ILE A 203 -10.21 0.44 16.53
CA ILE A 203 -9.73 1.15 17.73
C ILE A 203 -9.88 0.26 18.97
N VAL A 204 -11.06 -0.35 19.16
CA VAL A 204 -11.30 -1.25 20.30
C VAL A 204 -10.36 -2.45 20.26
N LEU A 205 -10.16 -3.05 19.08
CA LEU A 205 -9.22 -4.15 18.88
C LEU A 205 -7.78 -3.71 19.22
N ALA A 206 -7.36 -2.52 18.77
CA ALA A 206 -6.04 -1.99 19.07
C ALA A 206 -5.82 -1.78 20.57
N ILE A 207 -6.82 -1.26 21.29
CA ILE A 207 -6.80 -1.14 22.75
C ILE A 207 -6.66 -2.52 23.39
N TYR A 208 -7.43 -3.51 22.93
CA TYR A 208 -7.34 -4.87 23.47
C TYR A 208 -5.96 -5.48 23.26
N ILE A 209 -5.41 -5.37 22.04
CA ILE A 209 -4.05 -5.84 21.71
C ILE A 209 -3.00 -5.11 22.56
N SER A 210 -3.12 -3.80 22.76
CA SER A 210 -2.18 -3.03 23.59
C SER A 210 -2.17 -3.46 25.06
N ASN A 211 -3.28 -4.03 25.54
CA ASN A 211 -3.41 -4.53 26.91
C ASN A 211 -3.09 -6.02 27.03
N LEU A 212 -2.80 -6.73 25.92
CA LEU A 212 -2.36 -8.12 25.99
C LEU A 212 -0.92 -8.18 26.50
N ASN A 213 -0.67 -9.05 27.47
CA ASN A 213 0.69 -9.43 27.86
C ASN A 213 1.37 -10.08 26.65
N ILE A 214 2.31 -9.35 26.04
CA ILE A 214 3.02 -9.70 24.80
C ILE A 214 3.70 -11.08 24.92
N HIS A 215 4.12 -11.46 26.14
CA HIS A 215 4.70 -12.76 26.45
C HIS A 215 3.74 -13.96 26.28
N LEU A 216 2.43 -13.78 26.52
CA LEU A 216 1.44 -14.83 26.28
C LEU A 216 1.14 -14.97 24.78
N PHE A 217 1.28 -13.90 24.01
CA PHE A 217 1.09 -13.94 22.56
C PHE A 217 2.27 -14.61 21.86
N SER A 218 3.50 -14.39 22.34
CA SER A 218 4.72 -14.98 21.77
C SER A 218 4.82 -16.50 21.88
N THR A 219 3.95 -17.15 22.67
CA THR A 219 3.89 -18.61 22.81
C THR A 219 2.73 -19.24 22.03
N THR A 220 1.96 -18.44 21.29
CA THR A 220 0.83 -18.93 20.50
C THR A 220 1.27 -19.33 19.09
N TRP A 221 0.58 -20.32 18.52
CA TRP A 221 0.74 -20.71 17.12
C TRP A 221 0.54 -19.54 16.13
N ILE A 222 -0.23 -18.51 16.52
CA ILE A 222 -0.50 -17.32 15.71
C ILE A 222 0.79 -16.52 15.52
N TYR A 223 1.61 -16.42 16.56
CA TYR A 223 2.90 -15.74 16.50
C TYR A 223 3.88 -16.49 15.59
N ASP A 224 3.97 -17.81 15.71
CA ASP A 224 4.81 -18.64 14.84
C ASP A 224 4.34 -18.59 13.38
N PHE A 225 3.03 -18.58 13.16
CA PHE A 225 2.45 -18.40 11.83
C PHE A 225 2.75 -17.02 11.24
N ALA A 226 2.66 -15.95 12.05
CA ALA A 226 3.02 -14.60 11.62
C ALA A 226 4.51 -14.49 11.26
N LYS A 227 5.39 -15.14 12.04
CA LYS A 227 6.82 -15.25 11.71
C LYS A 227 7.05 -15.93 10.36
N VAL A 228 6.34 -17.02 10.08
CA VAL A 228 6.41 -17.71 8.79
C VAL A 228 5.94 -16.84 7.64
N ILE A 229 4.85 -16.07 7.82
CA ILE A 229 4.34 -15.16 6.78
C ILE A 229 5.37 -14.09 6.43
N VAL A 230 5.99 -13.51 7.45
CA VAL A 230 6.91 -12.37 7.34
C VAL A 230 8.35 -12.84 7.05
N GLY A 231 8.67 -14.11 7.28
CA GLY A 231 10.01 -14.66 7.09
C GLY A 231 10.96 -14.39 8.24
N ALA A 232 10.45 -14.08 9.44
CA ALA A 232 11.27 -13.97 10.63
C ALA A 232 11.66 -15.38 11.10
N GLY A 233 12.96 -15.69 11.07
CA GLY A 233 13.49 -17.01 11.44
C GLY A 233 13.20 -17.40 12.90
N ALA A 234 13.32 -18.70 13.20
CA ALA A 234 13.21 -19.23 14.57
C ALA A 234 14.45 -18.91 15.45
N HIS A 235 15.58 -18.58 14.81
CA HIS A 235 16.83 -18.23 15.48
C HIS A 235 17.20 -16.77 15.21
N PRO A 236 17.37 -15.92 16.25
CA PRO A 236 17.66 -14.48 16.14
C PRO A 236 19.10 -14.16 15.72
N VAL A 237 19.84 -15.12 15.15
CA VAL A 237 21.27 -14.97 14.81
C VAL A 237 21.46 -14.26 13.45
N GLU A 238 20.42 -14.24 12.61
CA GLU A 238 20.41 -13.44 11.39
C GLU A 238 19.46 -12.27 11.62
N GLU A 239 19.98 -11.05 11.68
CA GLU A 239 19.21 -9.80 11.85
C GLU A 239 18.32 -9.47 10.63
N HIS A 240 18.04 -10.47 9.77
CA HIS A 240 17.45 -10.30 8.45
C HIS A 240 16.27 -11.25 8.28
N PHE A 241 15.22 -10.76 7.63
CA PHE A 241 14.05 -11.59 7.33
C PHE A 241 14.22 -12.23 5.95
N ASN A 242 13.65 -13.41 5.77
CA ASN A 242 13.66 -14.10 4.49
C ASN A 242 12.68 -13.43 3.51
N PRO A 243 13.13 -12.81 2.40
CA PRO A 243 12.26 -12.11 1.44
C PRO A 243 11.38 -13.05 0.62
N PHE A 244 11.71 -14.34 0.54
CA PHE A 244 10.87 -15.31 -0.17
C PHE A 244 9.59 -15.64 0.59
N ALA A 245 9.60 -15.54 1.92
CA ALA A 245 8.43 -15.78 2.76
C ALA A 245 7.26 -14.84 2.45
N PRO A 246 7.39 -13.50 2.44
CA PRO A 246 6.31 -12.59 2.05
C PRO A 246 5.93 -12.75 0.57
N MET A 247 6.82 -13.21 -0.31
CA MET A 247 6.49 -13.48 -1.71
C MET A 247 5.56 -14.68 -1.85
N VAL A 248 5.84 -15.79 -1.15
CA VAL A 248 5.00 -16.99 -1.17
C VAL A 248 3.66 -16.72 -0.47
N SER A 249 3.69 -16.18 0.74
CA SER A 249 2.48 -15.88 1.50
C SER A 249 1.63 -14.81 0.79
N GLY A 250 2.26 -13.79 0.23
CA GLY A 250 1.63 -12.78 -0.61
C GLY A 250 0.99 -13.35 -1.87
N THR A 251 1.66 -14.28 -2.57
CA THR A 251 1.09 -14.96 -3.75
C THR A 251 -0.21 -15.69 -3.41
N ILE A 252 -0.19 -16.48 -2.32
CA ILE A 252 -1.37 -17.22 -1.86
C ILE A 252 -2.49 -16.25 -1.49
N PHE A 253 -2.17 -15.19 -0.75
CA PHE A 253 -3.14 -14.18 -0.34
C PHE A 253 -3.76 -13.44 -1.53
N ILE A 254 -2.94 -12.99 -2.49
CA ILE A 254 -3.39 -12.34 -3.72
C ILE A 254 -4.31 -13.27 -4.50
N ALA A 255 -3.93 -14.55 -4.67
CA ALA A 255 -4.74 -15.51 -5.40
C ALA A 255 -6.12 -15.70 -4.77
N ILE A 256 -6.19 -15.84 -3.44
CA ILE A 256 -7.44 -15.96 -2.70
C ILE A 256 -8.28 -14.68 -2.86
N MET A 257 -7.69 -13.51 -2.66
CA MET A 257 -8.41 -12.23 -2.74
C MET A 257 -8.91 -11.93 -4.15
N LEU A 258 -8.13 -12.24 -5.18
CA LEU A 258 -8.56 -12.11 -6.58
C LEU A 258 -9.67 -13.10 -6.93
N PHE A 259 -9.62 -14.33 -6.41
CA PHE A 259 -10.70 -15.30 -6.56
C PHE A 259 -12.00 -14.80 -5.93
N VAL A 260 -11.95 -14.34 -4.69
CA VAL A 260 -13.08 -13.74 -3.97
C VAL A 260 -13.61 -12.53 -4.73
N SER A 261 -12.73 -11.63 -5.15
CA SER A 261 -13.09 -10.44 -5.93
C SER A 261 -13.83 -10.82 -7.21
N ARG A 262 -13.31 -11.78 -7.97
CA ARG A 262 -13.93 -12.26 -9.21
C ARG A 262 -15.30 -12.87 -8.96
N TYR A 263 -15.40 -13.75 -7.96
CA TYR A 263 -16.63 -14.44 -7.63
C TYR A 263 -17.77 -13.46 -7.33
N PHE A 264 -17.52 -12.48 -6.47
CA PHE A 264 -18.55 -11.50 -6.11
C PHE A 264 -18.81 -10.47 -7.23
N ASN A 265 -17.78 -10.06 -7.98
CA ASN A 265 -17.96 -9.13 -9.10
C ASN A 265 -18.93 -9.67 -10.17
N LEU A 266 -18.88 -10.98 -10.44
CA LEU A 266 -19.77 -11.62 -11.41
C LEU A 266 -21.25 -11.62 -10.97
N LYS A 267 -21.51 -11.48 -9.67
CA LYS A 267 -22.85 -11.41 -9.08
C LYS A 267 -23.40 -9.98 -8.97
N LEU A 268 -22.63 -8.97 -9.34
CA LEU A 268 -23.06 -7.58 -9.24
C LEU A 268 -24.22 -7.28 -10.20
N LYS A 269 -25.22 -6.59 -9.66
CA LYS A 269 -26.37 -6.08 -10.40
C LYS A 269 -26.19 -4.59 -10.65
N VAL A 270 -26.65 -4.11 -11.81
CA VAL A 270 -26.73 -2.67 -12.07
C VAL A 270 -27.70 -2.08 -11.06
N ARG A 271 -27.26 -1.09 -10.29
CA ARG A 271 -28.14 -0.35 -9.38
C ARG A 271 -28.45 1.01 -9.98
N THR A 272 -29.74 1.28 -10.15
CA THR A 272 -30.30 2.61 -10.36
C THR A 272 -30.65 3.16 -8.98
N ASP A 273 -29.64 3.60 -8.24
CA ASP A 273 -29.82 4.39 -7.01
C ASP A 273 -29.70 5.88 -7.34
#